data_AF-A0AAV1JHD4-F1
#
_entry.id   AF-A0AAV1JHD4-F1
#
_cell.length_a   1.000
_cell.length_b   1.000
_cell.length_c   1.000
_cell.angle_alpha   90.00
_cell.angle_beta   90.00
_cell.angle_gamma   90.00
#
_symmetry.space_group_name_H-M   'P 1'
#
loop_
_entity.id
_entity.type
_entity.pdbx_description
1 polymer ?
#
loop_
_entity_poly.entity_id
_entity_poly.type
_entity_poly.pdbx_seq_one_letter_code
_entity_poly.pdbx_strand_id
1 'polypeptide(L)'
;MLVILACFISMFSMGDAARILAVYPIPSVSHNLVFRRVTQLINRGHLVTVITTDPAFPKDRSPVNLTEIDVHHTSYSKFKKLFKVTENKTNRIDEVKTRTGW
;
A
#
# COMPACT_ATOMS: atom_id res chain seq x y z
N MET A 1 -6.96 -45.79 14.48
CA MET A 1 -5.87 -45.24 13.63
C MET A 1 -6.41 -44.34 12.51
N LEU A 2 -7.34 -44.81 11.68
CA LEU A 2 -7.90 -44.06 10.53
C LEU A 2 -8.70 -42.81 10.93
N VAL A 3 -9.52 -42.90 11.98
CA VAL A 3 -10.28 -41.75 12.53
C VAL A 3 -9.36 -40.68 13.11
N ILE A 4 -8.29 -41.09 13.80
CA ILE A 4 -7.30 -40.17 14.39
C ILE A 4 -6.58 -39.42 13.27
N LEU A 5 -6.16 -40.12 12.21
CA LEU A 5 -5.53 -39.51 11.04
C LEU A 5 -6.47 -38.53 10.33
N ALA A 6 -7.75 -38.87 10.18
CA ALA A 6 -8.75 -37.98 9.60
C ALA A 6 -8.98 -36.71 10.44
N CYS A 7 -9.02 -36.83 11.77
CA CYS A 7 -9.10 -35.67 12.67
C CYS A 7 -7.86 -34.76 12.54
N PHE A 8 -6.66 -35.34 12.45
CA PHE A 8 -5.43 -34.56 12.23
C PHE A 8 -5.49 -33.79 10.89
N ILE A 9 -5.87 -34.44 9.79
CA ILE A 9 -5.97 -33.78 8.47
C ILE A 9 -7.00 -32.64 8.51
N SER A 10 -8.17 -32.86 9.13
CA SER A 10 -9.23 -31.86 9.24
C SER A 10 -8.80 -30.62 10.05
N MET A 11 -7.92 -30.78 11.05
CA MET A 11 -7.38 -29.65 11.81
C MET A 11 -6.37 -28.83 10.99
N PHE A 12 -5.62 -29.46 10.08
CA PHE A 12 -4.67 -28.77 9.20
C PHE A 12 -5.35 -28.05 8.02
N SER A 13 -6.54 -28.48 7.60
CA SER A 13 -7.27 -27.85 6.49
C SER A 13 -7.97 -26.52 6.86
N MET A 14 -7.91 -26.07 8.12
CA MET A 14 -8.59 -24.84 8.56
C MET A 14 -7.82 -23.54 8.24
N GLY A 15 -6.73 -23.61 7.46
CA GLY A 15 -5.97 -22.43 7.03
C GLY A 15 -6.45 -21.88 5.69
N ASP A 16 -7.44 -20.98 5.70
CA ASP A 16 -7.90 -20.34 4.46
C ASP A 16 -6.91 -19.27 3.97
N ALA A 17 -6.33 -19.52 2.79
CA ALA A 17 -5.54 -18.55 2.05
C ALA A 17 -6.44 -17.42 1.50
N ALA A 18 -6.63 -16.37 2.29
CA ALA A 18 -7.38 -15.19 1.85
C ALA A 18 -6.74 -14.46 0.66
N ARG A 19 -7.59 -13.83 -0.17
CA ARG A 19 -7.19 -12.88 -1.22
C ARG A 19 -7.31 -11.46 -0.67
N ILE A 20 -6.19 -10.77 -0.54
CA ILE A 20 -6.08 -9.46 0.13
C ILE A 20 -5.76 -8.39 -0.90
N LEU A 21 -6.56 -7.31 -0.90
CA LEU A 21 -6.26 -6.09 -1.64
C LEU A 21 -5.80 -5.01 -0.66
N ALA A 22 -4.57 -4.53 -0.83
CA ALA A 22 -4.00 -3.44 -0.05
C ALA A 22 -3.80 -2.20 -0.95
N VAL A 23 -4.08 -1.02 -0.41
CA VAL A 23 -3.92 0.26 -1.11
C VAL A 23 -3.07 1.19 -0.26
N TYR A 24 -1.96 1.67 -0.81
CA TYR A 24 -1.06 2.63 -0.16
C TYR A 24 -1.20 3.99 -0.86
N PRO A 25 -2.05 4.88 -0.33
CA PRO A 25 -2.49 6.06 -1.07
C PRO A 25 -1.49 7.22 -1.04
N ILE A 26 -0.55 7.23 -0.08
CA ILE A 26 0.38 8.34 0.11
C ILE A 26 1.64 8.09 -0.74
N PRO A 27 1.96 8.96 -1.73
CA PRO A 27 3.20 8.88 -2.51
C PRO A 27 4.39 9.32 -1.67
N SER A 28 4.82 8.45 -0.77
CA SER A 28 6.02 8.61 0.04
C SER A 28 6.55 7.23 0.44
N VAL A 29 7.84 7.03 0.19
CA VAL A 29 8.55 5.79 0.55
C VAL A 29 8.38 5.45 2.04
N SER A 30 8.43 6.44 2.94
CA SER A 30 8.28 6.20 4.38
C SER A 30 6.89 5.68 4.75
N HIS A 31 5.85 6.16 4.06
CA HIS A 31 4.48 5.70 4.27
C HIS A 31 4.27 4.29 3.71
N ASN A 32 4.90 3.95 2.58
CA ASN A 32 4.78 2.61 1.99
C ASN A 32 5.52 1.56 2.83
N LEU A 33 6.67 1.91 3.41
CA LEU A 33 7.47 0.99 4.22
C LEU A 33 6.72 0.46 5.44
N VAL A 34 5.87 1.29 6.08
CA VAL A 34 5.07 0.88 7.25
C VAL A 34 4.11 -0.26 6.90
N PHE A 35 3.59 -0.28 5.68
CA PHE A 35 2.64 -1.29 5.24
C PHE A 35 3.29 -2.58 4.71
N ARG A 36 4.62 -2.66 4.66
CA ARG A 36 5.35 -3.85 4.21
C ARG A 36 5.03 -5.11 5.03
N ARG A 37 4.53 -4.94 6.26
CA ARG A 37 3.98 -6.05 7.07
C ARG A 37 2.78 -6.74 6.41
N VAL A 38 1.96 -6.02 5.64
CA VAL A 38 0.84 -6.61 4.89
C VAL A 38 1.37 -7.51 3.78
N THR A 39 2.43 -7.09 3.09
CA THR A 39 3.11 -7.91 2.07
C THR A 39 3.66 -9.21 2.65
N GLN A 40 4.02 -9.27 3.93
CA GLN A 40 4.51 -10.51 4.58
C GLN A 40 3.44 -11.60 4.70
N LEU A 41 2.16 -11.28 4.50
CA LEU A 41 1.08 -12.27 4.50
C LEU A 41 1.22 -13.28 3.36
N ILE A 42 1.98 -12.96 2.30
CA ILE A 42 2.31 -13.93 1.24
C ILE A 42 3.05 -15.16 1.78
N ASN A 43 3.87 -15.00 2.83
CA ASN A 43 4.59 -16.10 3.47
C ASN A 43 3.67 -17.01 4.28
N ARG A 44 2.43 -16.57 4.55
CA ARG A 44 1.38 -17.37 5.21
C ARG A 44 0.44 -18.04 4.21
N GLY A 45 0.74 -17.96 2.90
CA GLY A 45 -0.08 -18.55 1.85
C GLY A 45 -1.16 -17.63 1.28
N HIS A 46 -1.28 -16.38 1.75
CA HIS A 46 -2.26 -15.44 1.21
C HIS A 46 -1.85 -14.92 -0.17
N LEU A 47 -2.84 -14.66 -1.02
CA LEU A 47 -2.66 -13.96 -2.29
C LEU A 47 -2.84 -12.46 -2.03
N VAL A 48 -1.79 -11.67 -2.21
CA VAL A 48 -1.82 -10.24 -1.91
C VAL A 48 -1.68 -9.43 -3.19
N THR A 49 -2.60 -8.50 -3.42
CA THR A 49 -2.49 -7.46 -4.45
C THR A 49 -2.32 -6.12 -3.76
N VAL A 50 -1.29 -5.37 -4.14
CA VAL A 50 -0.95 -4.08 -3.53
C VAL A 50 -0.97 -3.00 -4.60
N ILE A 51 -1.76 -1.95 -4.40
CA ILE A 51 -1.66 -0.70 -5.16
C ILE A 51 -0.70 0.21 -4.41
N THR A 52 0.46 0.49 -5.00
CA THR A 52 1.54 1.23 -4.33
C THR A 52 2.23 2.19 -5.29
N THR A 53 2.75 3.28 -4.73
CA THR A 53 3.60 4.22 -5.46
C THR A 53 5.05 3.79 -5.48
N ASP A 54 5.46 2.90 -4.60
CA ASP A 54 6.83 2.44 -4.49
C ASP A 54 6.79 0.91 -4.31
N PRO A 55 6.78 0.15 -5.42
CA PRO A 55 6.83 -1.31 -5.39
C PRO A 55 8.06 -1.83 -4.65
N ALA A 56 7.88 -2.90 -3.87
CA ALA A 56 8.97 -3.50 -3.11
C ALA A 56 9.87 -4.38 -4.00
N PHE A 57 9.34 -4.89 -5.12
CA PHE A 57 10.06 -5.74 -6.05
C PHE A 57 10.07 -5.13 -7.46
N PRO A 58 11.16 -5.32 -8.23
CA PRO A 58 11.11 -5.04 -9.67
C PRO A 58 10.18 -6.05 -10.35
N LYS A 59 9.60 -5.64 -11.50
CA LYS A 59 8.53 -6.39 -12.20
C LYS A 59 8.84 -7.86 -12.43
N ASP A 60 10.11 -8.21 -12.67
CA ASP A 60 10.54 -9.57 -13.02
C ASP A 60 10.96 -10.42 -11.80
N ARG A 61 10.91 -9.85 -10.59
CA ARG A 61 11.31 -10.53 -9.34
C ARG A 61 10.22 -10.49 -8.26
N SER A 62 8.97 -10.25 -8.66
CA SER A 62 7.85 -10.28 -7.72
C SER A 62 7.52 -11.73 -7.33
N PRO A 63 7.29 -12.04 -6.05
CA PRO A 63 6.79 -13.34 -5.63
C PRO A 63 5.49 -13.71 -6.34
N VAL A 64 5.29 -15.00 -6.66
CA VAL A 64 4.10 -15.50 -7.37
C VAL A 64 2.79 -15.12 -6.67
N ASN A 65 2.80 -15.06 -5.33
CA ASN A 65 1.63 -14.73 -4.51
C ASN A 65 1.49 -13.22 -4.23
N LEU A 66 2.27 -12.38 -4.91
CA LEU A 66 2.25 -10.93 -4.78
C LEU A 66 2.08 -10.24 -6.14
N THR A 67 1.03 -9.45 -6.26
CA THR A 67 0.83 -8.54 -7.39
C THR A 67 1.01 -7.10 -6.91
N GLU A 68 1.95 -6.36 -7.47
CA GLU A 68 2.13 -4.93 -7.19
C GLU A 68 1.66 -4.10 -8.39
N ILE A 69 0.68 -3.24 -8.18
CA ILE A 69 0.17 -2.28 -9.15
C ILE A 69 0.90 -0.96 -8.89
N ASP A 70 1.86 -0.66 -9.75
CA ASP A 70 2.66 0.55 -9.70
C ASP A 70 1.86 1.77 -10.20
N VAL A 71 1.61 2.71 -9.28
CA VAL A 71 0.97 4.01 -9.57
C VAL A 71 1.89 5.20 -9.31
N HIS A 72 3.21 4.98 -9.23
CA HIS A 72 4.23 5.99 -8.89
C HIS A 72 4.02 7.30 -9.65
N HIS A 73 4.09 7.23 -10.99
CA HIS A 73 4.06 8.41 -11.85
C HIS A 73 2.79 9.23 -11.68
N THR A 74 1.63 8.58 -11.67
CA THR A 74 0.33 9.25 -11.54
C THR A 74 0.15 9.87 -10.16
N SER A 75 0.50 9.14 -9.11
CA SER A 75 0.33 9.58 -7.73
C SER A 75 1.27 10.73 -7.37
N TYR A 76 2.56 10.61 -7.68
CA TYR A 76 3.53 11.69 -7.43
C TYR A 76 3.22 12.95 -8.24
N SER A 77 2.77 12.81 -9.49
CA SER A 77 2.34 13.95 -10.32
C SER A 77 1.15 14.69 -9.71
N LYS A 78 0.12 13.96 -9.28
CA LYS A 78 -1.06 14.55 -8.63
C LYS A 78 -0.70 15.18 -7.29
N PHE A 79 0.12 14.52 -6.49
CA PHE A 79 0.55 15.03 -5.19
C PHE A 79 1.37 16.31 -5.35
N LYS A 80 2.36 16.34 -6.24
CA LYS A 80 3.13 17.55 -6.53
C LYS A 80 2.23 18.72 -6.97
N LYS A 81 1.22 18.47 -7.81
CA LYS A 81 0.24 19.49 -8.21
C LYS A 81 -0.57 19.98 -7.01
N LEU A 82 -1.05 19.07 -6.17
CA LEU A 82 -1.81 19.41 -4.96
C LEU A 82 -0.99 20.28 -4.00
N PHE A 83 0.26 19.89 -3.72
CA PHE A 83 1.14 20.65 -2.83
C PHE A 83 1.42 22.06 -3.35
N LYS A 84 1.68 22.21 -4.66
CA LYS A 84 1.85 23.54 -5.28
C LYS A 84 0.60 24.42 -5.17
N VAL A 85 -0.60 23.84 -5.35
CA VAL A 85 -1.86 24.57 -5.23
C VAL A 85 -2.06 25.06 -3.79
N THR A 86 -1.77 24.19 -2.80
CA THR A 86 -1.86 24.54 -1.38
C THR A 86 -0.85 25.62 -1.02
N GLU A 87 0.41 25.51 -1.46
CA GLU A 87 1.46 26.51 -1.24
C GLU A 87 1.07 27.88 -1.81
N ASN A 88 0.63 27.93 -3.07
CA ASN A 88 0.16 29.18 -3.68
C ASN A 88 -1.04 29.78 -2.93
N LYS A 89 -1.96 28.96 -2.43
CA LYS A 89 -3.10 29.43 -1.66
C LYS A 89 -2.65 30.03 -0.33
N THR A 90 -1.71 29.39 0.37
CA THR A 90 -1.12 29.90 1.61
C THR A 90 -0.44 31.25 1.38
N ASN A 91 0.42 31.35 0.37
CA ASN A 91 1.11 32.61 0.04
C ASN A 91 0.12 33.76 -0.23
N ARG A 92 -0.98 33.49 -0.96
CA ARG A 92 -2.02 34.49 -1.20
C ARG A 92 -2.75 34.91 0.07
N ILE A 93 -2.96 34.01 1.03
CA ILE A 93 -3.60 34.34 2.31
C ILE A 93 -2.66 35.23 3.14
N ASP A 94 -1.36 34.93 3.12
CA ASP A 94 -0.34 35.71 3.85
C ASP A 94 -0.15 37.12 3.24
N GLU A 95 -0.17 37.24 1.91
CA GLU A 95 -0.20 38.54 1.21
C GLU A 95 -1.44 39.37 1.58
N VAL A 96 -2.61 38.75 1.72
CA VAL A 96 -3.83 39.47 2.11
C VAL A 96 -3.76 39.91 3.58
N LYS A 97 -3.28 39.06 4.49
CA LYS A 97 -3.08 39.43 5.91
C LYS A 97 -2.12 40.62 6.05
N THR A 98 -0.95 40.54 5.44
CA THR A 98 0.05 41.63 5.46
C THR A 98 -0.51 42.93 4.89
N ARG A 99 -1.33 42.89 3.82
CA ARG A 99 -1.94 44.08 3.23
C ARG A 99 -3.07 44.69 4.07
N THR A 100 -3.77 43.87 4.85
CA THR A 100 -4.95 44.28 5.63
C THR A 100 -4.64 44.55 7.11
N GLY A 101 -3.41 44.25 7.56
CA GLY A 101 -2.97 44.51 8.93
C GLY A 101 -3.55 43.56 9.98
N TRP A 102 -4.06 42.39 9.55
CA TRP A 102 -4.52 41.29 10.41
C TRP A 102 -3.40 40.29 10.71
#